data_AF-A0AAD8H5H7-F1
#
_entry.id   AF-A0AAD8H5H7-F1
#
_cell.length_a   1.000
_cell.length_b   1.000
_cell.length_c   1.000
_cell.angle_alpha   90.00
_cell.angle_beta   90.00
_cell.angle_gamma   90.00
#
_symmetry.space_group_name_H-M   'P 1'
#
loop_
_entity.id
_entity.type
_entity.pdbx_description
1 polymer ?
#
loop_
_entity_poly.entity_id
_entity_poly.type
_entity_poly.pdbx_seq_one_letter_code
_entity_poly.pdbx_strand_id
1 'polypeptide(L)'
;MTRWTKNAEKRHDTLGSHEIPDYCAEVDERERALKMRAHVNTMKDDMKGSTSQTGVRLTEANIRALIDDEPRSNVVVVQNPNISRNKGCGSRIKSGKEKSMDAINAKRRKCSKCRLAVGHNSRSCPGPTENVVVLTQSVTKENATPLTTSST
;
A
#
# COMPACT_ATOMS: atom_id res chain seq x y z
N MET A 1 14.98 28.54 18.01
CA MET A 1 15.14 27.23 17.34
C MET A 1 15.31 26.16 18.40
N THR A 2 14.21 25.53 18.81
CA THR A 2 14.23 24.56 19.89
C THR A 2 14.56 23.18 19.32
N ARG A 3 15.78 22.72 19.65
CA ARG A 3 16.44 21.47 19.28
C ARG A 3 15.58 20.24 19.62
N TRP A 4 14.96 19.62 18.61
CA TRP A 4 14.03 18.48 18.76
C TRP A 4 14.73 17.12 18.88
N THR A 5 15.84 17.06 19.60
CA THR A 5 16.61 15.83 19.85
C THR A 5 17.08 15.70 21.30
N LYS A 6 16.26 16.14 22.27
CA LYS A 6 16.66 16.08 23.69
C LYS A 6 16.29 14.79 24.42
N ASN A 7 15.56 13.84 23.82
CA ASN A 7 15.11 12.61 24.51
C ASN A 7 15.20 11.32 23.66
N ALA A 8 16.01 11.29 22.60
CA ALA A 8 16.25 10.04 21.85
C ALA A 8 17.10 9.02 22.63
N GLU A 9 17.71 9.44 23.75
CA GLU A 9 18.54 8.59 24.62
C GLU A 9 17.79 8.14 25.88
N LYS A 10 16.48 7.85 25.77
CA LYS A 10 15.80 7.10 26.83
C LYS A 10 16.18 5.63 26.71
N ARG A 11 17.36 5.35 27.27
CA ARG A 11 17.87 4.09 27.83
C ARG A 11 16.87 2.92 27.74
N HIS A 12 17.19 1.95 26.89
CA HIS A 12 16.64 0.60 26.95
C HIS A 12 17.38 -0.26 28.00
N ASP A 13 17.75 0.31 29.16
CA ASP A 13 18.44 -0.41 30.25
C ASP A 13 17.49 -1.34 31.04
N THR A 14 16.26 -1.54 30.56
CA THR A 14 15.25 -2.42 31.18
C THR A 14 14.63 -3.39 30.19
N LEU A 15 15.38 -3.80 29.16
CA LEU A 15 15.25 -5.19 28.77
C LEU A 15 15.87 -5.97 29.92
N GLY A 16 15.02 -6.35 30.88
CA GLY A 16 15.41 -7.26 31.94
C GLY A 16 16.21 -8.37 31.28
N SER A 17 17.40 -8.61 31.80
CA SER A 17 18.17 -9.81 31.50
C SER A 17 17.21 -10.95 31.73
N HIS A 18 16.54 -11.40 30.66
CA HIS A 18 16.02 -12.74 30.63
C HIS A 18 17.31 -13.53 30.66
N GLU A 19 17.70 -13.92 31.88
CA GLU A 19 18.80 -14.83 32.09
C GLU A 19 18.53 -15.94 31.09
N ILE A 20 19.34 -15.99 30.04
CA ILE A 20 19.43 -17.18 29.24
C ILE A 20 19.88 -18.18 30.29
N PRO A 21 19.03 -19.13 30.71
CA PRO A 21 19.44 -20.09 31.71
C PRO A 21 20.72 -20.69 31.14
N ASP A 22 21.80 -20.65 31.92
CA ASP A 22 23.06 -21.25 31.52
C ASP A 22 22.82 -22.77 31.49
N TYR A 23 22.20 -23.23 30.40
CA TYR A 23 21.92 -24.62 30.13
C TYR A 23 23.19 -25.26 29.54
N CYS A 24 24.35 -24.89 30.09
CA CYS A 24 25.50 -25.77 30.16
C CYS A 24 25.35 -26.69 31.38
N ALA A 25 24.14 -27.21 31.60
CA ALA A 25 23.99 -28.45 32.35
C ALA A 25 24.72 -29.53 31.55
N GLU A 26 25.54 -30.33 32.23
CA GLU A 26 26.21 -31.54 31.76
C GLU A 26 25.18 -32.60 31.34
N VAL A 27 24.36 -32.30 30.33
CA VAL A 27 23.63 -33.33 29.59
C VAL A 27 24.66 -34.03 28.74
N ASP A 28 24.96 -35.28 29.13
CA ASP A 28 25.78 -36.24 28.41
C ASP A 28 25.59 -36.03 26.90
N GLU A 29 26.68 -35.71 26.19
CA GLU A 29 26.69 -35.43 24.76
C GLU A 29 25.99 -36.56 23.98
N ARG A 30 26.06 -37.78 24.52
CA ARG A 30 25.34 -38.96 24.05
C ARG A 30 23.82 -38.81 24.10
N GLU A 31 23.25 -38.23 25.14
CA GLU A 31 21.81 -38.01 25.26
C GLU A 31 21.33 -36.97 24.22
N ARG A 32 22.11 -35.91 24.00
CA ARG A 32 21.83 -34.92 22.94
C ARG A 32 21.87 -35.59 21.57
N ALA A 33 22.87 -36.42 21.30
CA ALA A 33 23.01 -37.16 20.05
C ALA A 33 21.83 -38.14 19.83
N LEU A 34 21.39 -38.83 20.88
CA LEU A 34 20.23 -39.73 20.82
C LEU A 34 18.92 -38.96 20.52
N LYS A 35 18.72 -37.81 21.16
CA LYS A 35 17.57 -36.92 20.90
C LYS A 35 17.58 -36.41 19.46
N MET A 36 18.72 -35.94 18.96
CA MET A 36 18.85 -35.51 17.55
C MET A 36 18.55 -36.66 16.58
N ARG A 37 19.08 -37.86 16.84
CA ARG A 37 18.84 -39.03 15.98
C ARG A 37 17.36 -39.44 15.98
N ALA A 38 16.70 -39.43 17.14
CA ALA A 38 15.28 -39.71 17.24
C ALA A 38 14.47 -38.70 16.42
N HIS A 39 14.79 -37.41 16.53
CA HIS A 39 14.10 -36.36 15.79
C HIS A 39 14.30 -36.46 14.27
N VAL A 40 15.50 -36.81 13.81
CA VAL A 40 15.73 -37.05 12.37
C VAL A 40 14.94 -38.25 11.86
N ASN A 41 14.80 -39.30 12.67
CA ASN A 41 14.00 -40.47 12.29
C ASN A 41 12.51 -40.14 12.23
N THR A 42 11.97 -39.35 13.18
CA THR A 42 10.57 -38.92 13.11
C THR A 42 10.30 -38.10 11.86
N MET A 43 11.17 -37.13 11.54
CA MET A 43 11.06 -36.35 10.30
C MET A 43 11.10 -37.23 9.04
N LYS A 44 11.91 -38.29 9.06
CA LYS A 44 12.00 -39.24 7.94
C LYS A 44 10.72 -40.05 7.76
N ASP A 45 10.09 -40.48 8.86
CA ASP A 45 8.85 -41.23 8.79
C ASP A 45 7.66 -40.35 8.37
N ASP A 46 7.63 -39.09 8.82
CA ASP A 46 6.65 -38.09 8.34
C ASP A 46 6.79 -37.82 6.83
N MET A 47 8.02 -37.82 6.30
CA MET A 47 8.29 -37.64 4.86
C MET A 47 8.00 -38.88 4.00
N LYS A 48 7.99 -40.10 4.58
CA LYS A 48 7.66 -41.32 3.82
C LYS A 48 6.18 -41.35 3.39
N GLY A 49 5.27 -40.77 4.18
CA GLY A 49 3.85 -40.73 3.86
C GLY A 49 3.49 -39.82 2.67
N SER A 50 4.32 -38.81 2.38
CA SER A 50 4.07 -37.83 1.31
C SER A 50 4.76 -38.18 -0.02
N THR A 51 5.69 -39.13 -0.02
CA THR A 51 6.49 -39.48 -1.23
C THR A 51 5.73 -40.40 -2.21
N SER A 52 4.62 -41.01 -1.81
CA SER A 52 3.87 -41.95 -2.66
C SER A 52 2.99 -41.30 -3.73
N GLN A 53 2.87 -39.97 -3.77
CA GLN A 53 2.02 -39.29 -4.76
C GLN A 53 2.78 -38.64 -5.93
N THR A 54 4.10 -38.79 -6.02
CA THR A 54 4.88 -38.13 -7.08
C THR A 54 4.96 -38.91 -8.40
N GLY A 55 4.19 -40.00 -8.57
CA GLY A 55 4.36 -40.87 -9.74
C GLY A 55 3.15 -41.68 -10.21
N VAL A 56 1.96 -41.51 -9.62
CA VAL A 56 0.77 -42.17 -10.17
C VAL A 56 0.34 -41.40 -11.41
N ARG A 57 0.57 -41.97 -12.60
CA ARG A 57 -0.12 -41.51 -13.81
C ARG A 57 -1.62 -41.69 -13.55
N LEU A 58 -2.30 -40.56 -13.37
CA LEU A 58 -3.76 -40.56 -13.28
C LEU A 58 -4.31 -41.20 -14.56
N THR A 59 -5.18 -42.19 -14.39
CA THR A 59 -5.96 -42.71 -15.51
C THR A 59 -6.92 -41.62 -15.98
N GLU A 60 -7.34 -41.68 -17.23
CA GLU A 60 -8.29 -40.72 -17.79
C GLU A 60 -9.61 -40.66 -16.99
N ALA A 61 -10.02 -41.80 -16.42
CA ALA A 61 -11.16 -41.89 -15.51
C ALA A 61 -10.94 -41.11 -14.20
N ASN A 62 -9.73 -41.17 -13.62
CA ASN A 62 -9.40 -40.42 -12.42
C ASN A 62 -9.32 -38.91 -12.68
N ILE A 63 -8.90 -38.51 -13.88
CA ILE A 63 -8.86 -37.10 -14.29
C ILE A 63 -10.28 -36.55 -14.44
N ARG A 64 -11.18 -37.30 -15.08
CA ARG A 64 -12.59 -36.89 -15.25
C ARG A 64 -13.34 -36.85 -13.92
N ALA A 65 -13.06 -37.75 -12.99
CA ALA A 65 -13.66 -37.71 -11.65
C ALA A 65 -13.25 -36.48 -10.81
N LEU A 66 -12.15 -35.80 -11.17
CA LEU A 66 -11.66 -34.59 -10.49
C LEU A 66 -12.21 -33.30 -11.12
N ILE A 67 -12.74 -33.37 -12.33
CA ILE A 67 -13.28 -32.23 -13.06
C ILE A 67 -14.79 -32.41 -13.07
N ASP A 68 -15.52 -31.59 -12.32
CA ASP A 68 -16.99 -31.56 -12.44
C ASP A 68 -17.35 -31.25 -13.91
N ASP A 69 -17.98 -32.22 -14.60
CA ASP A 69 -18.35 -32.13 -16.01
C ASP A 69 -19.41 -31.04 -16.29
N GLU A 70 -20.06 -30.54 -15.23
CA GLU A 70 -21.12 -29.56 -15.34
C GLU A 70 -20.57 -28.16 -15.05
N PRO A 71 -20.52 -27.25 -16.05
CA PRO A 71 -20.21 -25.86 -15.78
C PRO A 71 -21.29 -25.34 -14.85
N ARG A 72 -20.93 -25.13 -13.57
CA ARG A 72 -21.82 -24.61 -12.54
C ARG A 72 -22.51 -23.37 -13.10
N SER A 73 -23.79 -23.45 -13.41
CA SER A 73 -24.59 -22.47 -14.15
C SER A 73 -24.86 -21.16 -13.38
N ASN A 74 -24.05 -20.90 -12.37
CA ASN A 74 -24.14 -19.72 -11.55
C ASN A 74 -23.49 -18.59 -12.34
N VAL A 75 -24.30 -17.61 -12.75
CA VAL A 75 -23.81 -16.33 -13.26
C VAL A 75 -22.83 -15.77 -12.23
N VAL A 76 -21.52 -15.90 -12.49
CA VAL A 76 -20.48 -15.35 -11.62
C VAL A 76 -20.46 -13.85 -11.88
N VAL A 77 -21.15 -13.09 -11.04
CA VAL A 77 -21.09 -11.63 -11.06
C VAL A 77 -19.74 -11.23 -10.45
N VAL A 78 -18.73 -11.09 -11.31
CA VAL A 78 -17.42 -10.55 -10.93
C VAL A 78 -17.60 -9.09 -10.57
N GLN A 79 -17.59 -8.78 -9.27
CA GLN A 79 -17.57 -7.39 -8.82
C GLN A 79 -16.16 -6.82 -8.96
N ASN A 80 -16.07 -5.59 -9.49
CA ASN A 80 -14.81 -4.88 -9.54
C ASN A 80 -14.26 -4.68 -8.12
N PRO A 81 -12.93 -4.84 -7.93
CA PRO A 81 -12.32 -4.59 -6.64
C PRO A 81 -12.57 -3.14 -6.19
N ASN A 82 -12.73 -2.96 -4.88
CA ASN A 82 -12.87 -1.63 -4.29
C ASN A 82 -11.62 -0.79 -4.60
N ILE A 83 -11.81 0.30 -5.35
CA ILE A 83 -10.73 1.24 -5.68
C ILE A 83 -10.38 2.03 -4.41
N SER A 84 -9.42 1.51 -3.65
CA SER A 84 -8.88 2.20 -2.47
C SER A 84 -7.78 3.20 -2.87
N ARG A 85 -7.86 4.43 -2.37
CA ARG A 85 -6.81 5.47 -2.54
C ARG A 85 -5.68 5.28 -1.52
N ASN A 86 -5.22 4.04 -1.34
CA ASN A 86 -4.22 3.69 -0.34
C ASN A 86 -2.80 4.18 -0.67
N LYS A 87 -2.52 4.52 -1.94
CA LYS A 87 -1.22 5.09 -2.35
C LYS A 87 -1.29 6.60 -2.56
N GLY A 88 -1.44 7.33 -1.45
CA GLY A 88 -1.46 8.79 -1.43
C GLY A 88 -2.73 9.35 -2.07
N CYS A 89 -3.30 10.39 -1.48
CA CYS A 89 -4.52 11.03 -2.00
C CYS A 89 -4.28 11.83 -3.31
N GLY A 90 -3.23 11.52 -4.07
CA GLY A 90 -2.79 12.29 -5.24
C GLY A 90 -2.15 13.64 -4.90
N SER A 91 -2.22 14.07 -3.63
CA SER A 91 -1.51 15.25 -3.17
C SER A 91 -0.12 14.86 -2.66
N ARG A 92 0.90 15.53 -3.19
CA ARG A 92 2.28 15.43 -2.70
C ARG A 92 2.34 15.95 -1.27
N ILE A 93 3.05 15.24 -0.39
CA ILE A 93 3.38 15.73 0.94
C ILE A 93 4.22 17.00 0.80
N LYS A 94 3.68 18.13 1.26
CA LYS A 94 4.37 19.42 1.29
C LYS A 94 5.28 19.51 2.53
N SER A 95 6.50 19.99 2.34
CA SER A 95 7.40 20.34 3.43
C SER A 95 6.82 21.48 4.30
N GLY A 96 7.33 21.63 5.53
CA GLY A 96 6.92 22.73 6.42
C GLY A 96 7.19 24.12 5.81
N LYS A 97 8.25 24.24 5.00
CA LYS A 97 8.57 25.47 4.25
C LYS A 97 7.51 25.78 3.20
N GLU A 98 7.14 24.80 2.39
CA GLU A 98 6.10 24.96 1.35
C GLU A 98 4.76 25.34 1.96
N LYS A 99 4.34 24.66 3.03
CA LYS A 99 3.10 25.01 3.76
C LYS A 99 3.12 26.44 4.30
N SER A 100 4.25 26.87 4.85
CA SER A 100 4.42 28.23 5.35
C SER A 100 4.35 29.26 4.22
N MET A 101 5.00 29.00 3.08
CA MET A 101 4.94 29.87 1.91
C MET A 101 3.53 29.98 1.34
N ASP A 102 2.80 28.86 1.27
CA ASP A 102 1.40 28.86 0.84
C ASP A 102 0.52 29.67 1.78
N ALA A 103 0.69 29.51 3.10
CA ALA A 103 -0.04 30.29 4.10
C ALA A 103 0.26 31.79 4.00
N ILE A 104 1.52 32.16 3.79
CA ILE A 104 1.93 33.55 3.57
C ILE A 104 1.26 34.08 2.30
N ASN A 105 1.33 33.35 1.19
CA ASN A 105 0.74 33.74 -0.09
C ASN A 105 -0.77 33.88 -0.02
N ALA A 106 -1.46 32.96 0.66
CA ALA A 106 -2.90 33.03 0.88
C ALA A 106 -3.30 34.26 1.72
N LYS A 107 -2.45 34.67 2.67
CA LYS A 107 -2.67 35.85 3.53
C LYS A 107 -2.23 37.17 2.88
N ARG A 108 -1.59 37.16 1.69
CA ARG A 108 -1.21 38.40 0.99
C ARG A 108 -2.47 39.20 0.65
N ARG A 109 -2.44 40.49 0.98
CA ARG A 109 -3.53 41.41 0.59
C ARG A 109 -3.64 41.43 -0.94
N LYS A 110 -4.87 41.27 -1.42
CA LYS A 110 -5.22 41.44 -2.84
C LYS A 110 -5.50 42.91 -3.11
N CYS A 111 -5.13 43.39 -4.29
CA CYS A 111 -5.49 44.74 -4.73
C CYS A 111 -7.02 44.86 -4.81
N SER A 112 -7.63 45.94 -4.28
CA SER A 112 -9.09 46.09 -4.32
C SER A 112 -9.65 46.37 -5.71
N LYS A 113 -8.82 46.84 -6.66
CA LYS A 113 -9.22 47.10 -8.05
C LYS A 113 -9.18 45.85 -8.93
N CYS A 114 -8.05 45.15 -9.02
CA CYS A 114 -7.89 43.99 -9.91
C CYS A 114 -8.00 42.63 -9.19
N ARG A 115 -8.10 42.61 -7.85
CA ARG A 115 -8.18 41.41 -6.99
C ARG A 115 -6.98 40.46 -7.08
N LEU A 116 -5.90 40.86 -7.74
CA LEU A 116 -4.68 40.08 -7.83
C LEU A 116 -3.75 40.35 -6.63
N ALA A 117 -2.97 39.35 -6.22
CA ALA A 117 -1.99 39.42 -5.13
C ALA A 117 -0.55 39.74 -5.65
N VAL A 118 -0.44 40.60 -6.68
CA VAL A 118 0.84 40.84 -7.41
C VAL A 118 1.58 42.08 -6.92
N GLY A 119 1.84 42.16 -5.61
CA GLY A 119 2.76 43.16 -5.05
C GLY A 119 2.36 44.65 -5.19
N HIS A 120 1.13 44.95 -5.58
CA HIS A 120 0.62 46.31 -5.70
C HIS A 120 -0.69 46.50 -4.94
N ASN A 121 -1.04 47.76 -4.66
CA ASN A 121 -2.30 48.14 -4.01
C ASN A 121 -3.22 48.87 -5.00
N SER A 122 -4.38 49.35 -4.54
CA SER A 122 -5.35 50.04 -5.42
C SER A 122 -4.88 51.38 -5.96
N ARG A 123 -3.89 52.02 -5.31
CA ARG A 123 -3.31 53.30 -5.73
C ARG A 123 -2.21 53.10 -6.78
N SER A 124 -1.47 51.99 -6.71
CA SER A 124 -0.43 51.60 -7.67
C SER A 124 -0.87 50.52 -8.65
N CYS A 125 -2.18 50.29 -8.77
CA CYS A 125 -2.71 49.25 -9.66
C CYS A 125 -2.51 49.67 -11.12
N PRO A 126 -1.86 48.87 -11.97
CA PRO A 126 -1.62 49.17 -13.38
C PRO A 126 -2.90 49.13 -14.26
N GLY A 127 -4.09 49.18 -13.66
CA GLY A 127 -5.37 48.95 -14.32
C GLY A 127 -5.61 47.48 -14.66
N PRO A 128 -6.84 47.12 -15.09
CA PRO A 128 -7.08 45.84 -15.72
C PRO A 128 -6.43 45.86 -17.10
N THR A 129 -5.23 45.30 -17.24
CA THR A 129 -4.75 44.89 -18.56
C THR A 129 -5.68 43.77 -19.01
N GLU A 130 -6.51 44.03 -20.02
CA GLU A 130 -7.32 42.99 -20.64
C GLU A 130 -6.43 41.78 -20.99
N ASN A 131 -6.96 40.59 -20.73
CA ASN A 131 -6.44 39.29 -21.15
C ASN A 131 -5.17 38.78 -20.46
N VAL A 132 -5.33 38.28 -19.23
CA VAL A 132 -4.70 37.00 -18.88
C VAL A 132 -5.80 36.08 -18.35
N VAL A 133 -6.51 35.47 -19.29
CA VAL A 133 -7.24 34.23 -19.06
C VAL A 133 -6.20 33.20 -18.65
N VAL A 134 -5.95 33.06 -17.34
CA VAL A 134 -5.30 31.84 -16.83
C VAL A 134 -6.36 30.75 -17.01
N LEU A 135 -6.26 30.12 -18.17
CA LEU A 135 -7.04 28.99 -18.60
C LEU A 135 -6.75 27.82 -17.66
N THR A 136 -7.43 27.76 -16.53
CA THR A 136 -7.57 26.51 -15.78
C THR A 136 -8.52 25.63 -16.59
N GLN A 137 -7.99 24.91 -17.57
CA GLN A 137 -8.71 23.82 -18.22
C GLN A 137 -8.90 22.71 -17.18
N SER A 138 -10.03 22.72 -16.49
CA SER A 138 -10.63 21.50 -15.94
C SER A 138 -11.25 20.76 -17.12
N VAL A 139 -10.49 19.82 -17.70
CA VAL A 139 -11.03 18.85 -18.66
C VAL A 139 -11.93 17.89 -17.88
N THR A 140 -13.22 18.20 -17.77
CA THR A 140 -14.25 17.22 -17.44
C THR A 140 -14.63 16.48 -18.71
N LYS A 141 -14.43 15.17 -18.69
CA LYS A 141 -14.88 14.23 -19.71
C LYS A 141 -16.38 14.02 -19.55
N GLU A 142 -17.18 14.46 -20.53
CA GLU A 142 -18.54 13.96 -20.70
C GLU A 142 -19.16 14.48 -22.01
N ASN A 143 -19.08 13.67 -23.07
CA ASN A 143 -20.25 13.29 -23.86
C ASN A 143 -19.85 12.35 -25.00
N ALA A 144 -20.10 11.06 -24.82
CA ALA A 144 -20.25 10.12 -25.91
C ALA A 144 -21.70 9.66 -25.87
N THR A 145 -22.53 10.22 -26.75
CA THR A 145 -23.89 9.76 -27.02
C THR A 145 -23.81 8.77 -28.19
N PRO A 146 -24.25 7.50 -28.05
CA PRO A 146 -24.39 6.62 -29.20
C PRO A 146 -25.68 6.93 -29.96
N LEU A 147 -25.55 7.17 -31.27
CA LEU A 147 -26.65 7.25 -32.22
C LEU A 147 -27.39 5.91 -32.29
N THR A 148 -28.69 5.94 -31.98
CA THR A 148 -29.64 4.85 -32.20
C THR A 148 -29.86 4.63 -33.69
N THR A 149 -29.64 3.40 -34.14
CA THR A 149 -30.10 2.90 -35.44
C THR A 149 -31.60 2.58 -35.35
N SER A 150 -32.37 2.98 -36.36
CA SER A 150 -33.72 2.48 -36.59
C SER A 150 -33.93 2.37 -38.08
N SER A 151 -33.82 1.14 -38.58
CA SER A 151 -34.24 0.74 -39.92
C SER A 151 -35.65 0.19 -39.80
N THR A 152 -36.58 0.72 -40.58
CA THR A 152 -37.76 -0.01 -41.06
C THR A 152 -38.08 0.53 -42.44
#